data_AF-A0AAV0INR1-F1
#
_entry.id   AF-A0AAV0INR1-F1
#
_cell.length_a   1.000
_cell.length_b   1.000
_cell.length_c   1.000
_cell.angle_alpha   90.00
_cell.angle_beta   90.00
_cell.angle_gamma   90.00
#
_symmetry.space_group_name_H-M   'P 1'
#
loop_
_entity.id
_entity.type
_entity.pdbx_description
1 polymer ?
#
loop_
_entity_poly.entity_id
_entity_poly.type
_entity_poly.pdbx_seq_one_letter_code
_entity_poly.pdbx_strand_id
1 'polypeptide(L)'
;MVLVKYLEKNCRRGRFCQSKLKGKRAIELGAGCGVAGFGMALLGCDVVSTDQVEVLPLLMRNVERNTQRIVQSDQSSGSLGSISVAELDWGNEEHIRAVEPPFDFIIGTDVVYKEHLLEPLLQTILALSSPKTTILLGYEIRSTNVHEKMLAMWKSNFQVKTVPKSKMHHKYQHPSIELYIMEFKHNGGSIRAMIDNQQTDLEPGSEVVEEEEEESQASNDSAVGNVRDPSIEITDHEQQAVKSPEAEGITDWEARRIGSMAARLLRDVKIT
;
A
#
# COMPACT_ATOMS: atom_id res chain seq x y z
N MET A 1 16.52 11.50 -5.01
CA MET A 1 15.87 12.84 -4.91
C MET A 1 14.57 13.00 -5.69
N VAL A 2 14.51 12.73 -7.01
CA VAL A 2 13.33 13.02 -7.87
C VAL A 2 12.01 12.45 -7.29
N LEU A 3 12.01 11.18 -6.86
CA LEU A 3 10.82 10.53 -6.30
C LEU A 3 10.24 11.27 -5.08
N VAL A 4 11.06 11.68 -4.11
CA VAL A 4 10.57 12.39 -2.91
C VAL A 4 10.04 13.79 -3.23
N LYS A 5 10.61 14.44 -4.25
CA LYS A 5 10.10 15.73 -4.75
C LYS A 5 8.84 15.60 -5.61
N TYR A 6 8.56 14.40 -6.12
CA TYR A 6 7.23 14.02 -6.61
C TYR A 6 6.25 13.76 -5.45
N LEU A 7 6.65 13.04 -4.39
CA LEU A 7 5.80 12.82 -3.20
C LEU A 7 5.39 14.15 -2.53
N GLU A 8 6.36 15.02 -2.24
CA GLU A 8 6.12 16.37 -1.68
C GLU A 8 5.11 17.17 -2.52
N LYS A 9 5.24 17.15 -3.85
CA LYS A 9 4.31 17.88 -4.74
C LYS A 9 2.90 17.27 -4.78
N ASN A 10 2.75 15.98 -4.49
CA ASN A 10 1.48 15.24 -4.63
C ASN A 10 0.86 14.83 -3.27
N CYS A 11 1.49 15.17 -2.14
CA CYS A 11 1.05 14.81 -0.78
C CYS A 11 -0.36 15.26 -0.39
N ARG A 12 -0.94 16.23 -1.12
CA ARG A 12 -2.26 16.80 -0.84
C ARG A 12 -3.42 16.10 -1.56
N ARG A 13 -3.22 15.52 -2.75
CA ARG A 13 -4.30 14.94 -3.58
C ARG A 13 -3.79 13.81 -4.47
N GLY A 14 -4.62 12.78 -4.69
CA GLY A 14 -4.36 11.71 -5.65
C GLY A 14 -4.32 10.33 -5.00
N ARG A 15 -3.20 9.62 -5.17
CA ARG A 15 -2.94 8.30 -4.56
C ARG A 15 -1.85 8.33 -3.48
N PHE A 16 -0.84 9.19 -3.63
CA PHE A 16 0.22 9.44 -2.64
C PHE A 16 -0.10 10.63 -1.74
N CYS A 17 -1.37 10.83 -1.40
CA CYS A 17 -1.79 11.89 -0.48
C CYS A 17 -1.84 11.36 0.95
N GLN A 18 -1.51 12.19 1.94
CA GLN A 18 -1.26 11.76 3.32
C GLN A 18 -2.43 10.95 3.94
N SER A 19 -3.68 11.32 3.65
CA SER A 19 -4.88 10.58 4.08
C SER A 19 -5.05 9.18 3.47
N LYS A 20 -4.26 8.82 2.46
CA LYS A 20 -4.16 7.48 1.85
C LYS A 20 -2.83 6.78 2.11
N LEU A 21 -1.91 7.44 2.82
CA LEU A 21 -0.59 6.93 3.19
C LEU A 21 -0.47 6.68 4.70
N LYS A 22 -1.25 7.37 5.52
CA LYS A 22 -1.35 7.16 6.98
C LYS A 22 -1.70 5.70 7.32
N GLY A 23 -0.87 5.06 8.14
CA GLY A 23 -1.08 3.67 8.60
C GLY A 23 -1.00 2.64 7.48
N LYS A 24 -0.23 2.91 6.43
CA LYS A 24 -0.05 2.01 5.28
C LYS A 24 1.35 1.42 5.26
N ARG A 25 1.45 0.11 5.05
CA ARG A 25 2.75 -0.59 5.01
C ARG A 25 3.43 -0.29 3.67
N ALA A 26 4.64 0.25 3.73
CA ALA A 26 5.46 0.51 2.57
C ALA A 26 6.83 -0.17 2.69
N ILE A 27 7.40 -0.62 1.56
CA ILE A 27 8.78 -1.12 1.50
C ILE A 27 9.59 -0.37 0.46
N GLU A 28 10.81 0.03 0.81
CA GLU A 28 11.78 0.68 -0.09
C GLU A 28 12.87 -0.32 -0.48
N LEU A 29 12.87 -0.74 -1.75
CA LEU A 29 13.90 -1.62 -2.33
C LEU A 29 15.09 -0.79 -2.84
N GLY A 30 16.31 -1.18 -2.48
CA GLY A 30 17.53 -0.49 -2.89
C GLY A 30 17.60 0.92 -2.29
N ALA A 31 17.38 1.02 -0.98
CA ALA A 31 17.22 2.27 -0.27
C ALA A 31 18.47 3.16 -0.25
N GLY A 32 19.68 2.58 -0.26
CA GLY A 32 20.97 3.26 -0.21
C GLY A 32 21.15 4.15 1.02
N CYS A 33 20.62 5.37 0.94
CA CYS A 33 20.61 6.35 2.02
C CYS A 33 19.27 6.44 2.79
N GLY A 34 18.25 5.66 2.43
CA GLY A 34 16.90 5.67 3.06
C GLY A 34 16.01 6.85 2.64
N VAL A 35 16.38 7.50 1.53
CA VAL A 35 15.86 8.81 1.13
C VAL A 35 14.39 8.77 0.73
N ALA A 36 13.94 7.73 0.03
CA ALA A 36 12.55 7.63 -0.40
C ALA A 36 11.65 7.03 0.68
N GLY A 37 12.18 6.13 1.51
CA GLY A 37 11.50 5.57 2.68
C GLY A 37 11.14 6.65 3.68
N PHE A 38 12.08 7.56 4.01
CA PHE A 38 11.77 8.75 4.81
C PHE A 38 10.67 9.63 4.18
N GLY A 39 10.63 9.73 2.85
CA GLY A 39 9.58 10.44 2.13
C GLY A 39 8.18 9.85 2.33
N MET A 40 8.08 8.54 2.57
CA MET A 40 6.82 7.85 2.87
C MET A 40 6.48 7.90 4.37
N ALA A 41 7.46 7.72 5.26
CA ALA A 41 7.26 7.79 6.71
C ALA A 41 6.80 9.18 7.17
N LEU A 42 7.39 10.25 6.61
CA LEU A 42 6.94 11.63 6.80
C LEU A 42 5.51 11.89 6.27
N LEU A 43 4.97 11.02 5.40
CA LEU A 43 3.59 11.04 4.91
C LEU A 43 2.70 10.00 5.61
N GLY A 44 3.14 9.44 6.73
CA GLY A 44 2.34 8.59 7.61
C GLY A 44 2.39 7.09 7.31
N CYS A 45 3.21 6.63 6.35
CA CYS A 45 3.40 5.19 6.12
C CYS A 45 4.26 4.55 7.21
N ASP A 46 4.03 3.26 7.44
CA ASP A 46 4.90 2.41 8.23
C ASP A 46 5.87 1.71 7.27
N VAL A 47 7.13 2.11 7.32
CA VAL A 47 8.10 1.84 6.26
C VAL A 47 9.16 0.83 6.69
N VAL A 48 9.38 -0.20 5.88
CA VAL A 48 10.59 -1.03 5.94
C VAL A 48 11.54 -0.55 4.83
N SER A 49 12.72 -0.04 5.20
CA SER A 49 13.72 0.44 4.23
C SER A 49 14.81 -0.61 4.06
N THR A 50 15.05 -1.10 2.84
CA THR A 50 15.88 -2.30 2.61
C THR A 50 16.95 -2.14 1.55
N ASP A 51 18.05 -2.85 1.77
CA ASP A 51 19.19 -2.97 0.85
C ASP A 51 20.04 -4.22 1.21
N GLN A 52 21.14 -4.43 0.51
CA GLN A 52 22.14 -5.47 0.79
C GLN A 52 22.88 -5.19 2.12
N VAL A 53 23.44 -6.23 2.74
CA VAL A 53 24.08 -6.18 4.07
C VAL A 53 25.16 -5.10 4.21
N GLU A 54 25.96 -4.83 3.17
CA GLU A 54 27.04 -3.84 3.19
C GLU A 54 26.54 -2.38 3.27
N VAL A 55 25.29 -2.15 2.86
CA VAL A 55 24.65 -0.82 2.84
C VAL A 55 23.94 -0.51 4.16
N LEU A 56 23.52 -1.54 4.91
CA LEU A 56 22.76 -1.38 6.16
C LEU A 56 23.45 -0.46 7.19
N PRO A 57 24.78 -0.48 7.41
CA PRO A 57 25.44 0.43 8.36
C PRO A 57 25.29 1.92 7.98
N LEU A 58 25.23 2.25 6.69
CA LEU A 58 24.93 3.61 6.20
C LEU A 58 23.44 3.92 6.40
N LEU A 59 22.57 2.99 6.01
CA LEU A 59 21.12 3.13 6.04
C LEU A 59 20.61 3.33 7.46
N MET A 60 20.96 2.44 8.40
CA MET A 60 20.61 2.53 9.82
C MET A 60 21.10 3.84 10.45
N ARG A 61 22.35 4.25 10.17
CA ARG A 61 22.92 5.53 10.65
C ARG A 61 22.15 6.74 10.14
N ASN A 62 21.68 6.69 8.89
CA ASN A 62 20.86 7.74 8.31
C ASN A 62 19.42 7.71 8.87
N VAL A 63 18.87 6.54 9.16
CA VAL A 63 17.56 6.39 9.81
C VAL A 63 17.59 6.97 11.21
N GLU A 64 18.46 6.47 12.09
CA GLU A 64 18.55 6.94 13.47
C GLU A 64 18.74 8.46 13.56
N ARG A 65 19.69 9.02 12.79
CA ARG A 65 19.97 10.46 12.77
C ARG A 65 18.76 11.30 12.38
N ASN A 66 18.00 10.90 11.37
CA ASN A 66 16.87 11.70 10.89
C ASN A 66 15.63 11.51 11.77
N THR A 67 15.38 10.31 12.30
CA THR A 67 14.33 10.05 13.30
C THR A 67 14.55 10.89 14.56
N GLN A 68 15.76 10.89 15.14
CA GLN A 68 16.11 11.74 16.29
C GLN A 68 15.84 13.23 16.02
N ARG A 69 16.27 13.74 14.85
CA ARG A 69 16.06 15.13 14.44
C ARG A 69 14.58 15.50 14.33
N ILE A 70 13.75 14.59 13.80
CA ILE A 70 12.31 14.78 13.68
C ILE A 70 11.70 14.91 15.08
N VAL A 71 11.94 13.92 15.96
CA VAL A 71 11.44 13.90 17.36
C VAL A 71 11.87 15.14 18.16
N GLN A 72 13.11 15.61 17.98
CA GLN A 72 13.61 16.83 18.62
C GLN A 72 12.98 18.13 18.09
N SER A 73 12.44 18.11 16.87
CA SER A 73 11.91 19.31 16.18
C SER A 73 10.39 19.43 16.19
N ASP A 74 9.67 18.36 16.52
CA ASP A 74 8.21 18.30 16.43
C ASP A 74 7.56 17.86 17.74
N GLN A 75 7.31 18.81 18.64
CA GLN A 75 6.54 18.61 19.87
C GLN A 75 5.01 18.56 19.63
N SER A 76 4.55 18.63 18.37
CA SER A 76 3.13 18.50 18.03
C SER A 76 2.85 17.11 17.47
N SER A 77 1.97 16.35 18.13
CA SER A 77 1.72 14.90 17.92
C SER A 77 0.99 14.55 16.60
N GLY A 78 1.44 15.13 15.49
CA GLY A 78 0.78 15.16 14.18
C GLY A 78 1.18 14.02 13.23
N SER A 79 0.75 12.79 13.52
CA SER A 79 0.51 11.77 12.48
C SER A 79 1.68 11.38 11.56
N LEU A 80 2.91 11.40 12.07
CA LEU A 80 4.07 10.79 11.42
C LEU A 80 3.98 9.26 11.47
N GLY A 81 4.51 8.58 10.44
CA GLY A 81 4.58 7.12 10.37
C GLY A 81 5.96 6.59 10.83
N SER A 82 6.09 5.27 10.92
CA SER A 82 7.33 4.61 11.34
C SER A 82 8.31 4.37 10.19
N ILE A 83 9.60 4.18 10.51
CA ILE A 83 10.59 3.64 9.58
C ILE A 83 11.55 2.69 10.32
N SER A 84 11.68 1.47 9.80
CA SER A 84 12.65 0.46 10.21
C SER A 84 13.63 0.16 9.06
N VAL A 85 14.68 -0.61 9.36
CA VAL A 85 15.67 -1.08 8.39
C VAL A 85 15.76 -2.59 8.45
N ALA A 86 15.82 -3.25 7.29
CA ALA A 86 16.01 -4.69 7.17
C ALA A 86 16.90 -5.02 5.96
N GLU A 87 17.54 -6.19 6.00
CA GLU A 87 18.28 -6.74 4.87
C GLU A 87 17.31 -7.25 3.79
N LEU A 88 17.57 -6.98 2.51
CA LEU A 88 16.80 -7.59 1.42
C LEU A 88 17.61 -7.67 0.12
N ASP A 89 18.10 -8.87 -0.15
CA ASP A 89 18.68 -9.25 -1.44
C ASP A 89 17.56 -9.67 -2.40
N TRP A 90 17.57 -9.14 -3.62
CA TRP A 90 16.50 -9.44 -4.57
C TRP A 90 16.55 -10.91 -5.00
N GLY A 91 15.40 -11.59 -4.91
CA GLY A 91 15.26 -13.02 -5.13
C GLY A 91 15.55 -13.89 -3.90
N ASN A 92 16.03 -13.32 -2.79
CA ASN A 92 16.24 -14.08 -1.55
C ASN A 92 14.90 -14.26 -0.81
N GLU A 93 14.35 -15.48 -0.88
CA GLU A 93 13.06 -15.79 -0.24
C GLU A 93 13.06 -15.61 1.28
N GLU A 94 14.19 -15.82 1.96
CA GLU A 94 14.27 -15.69 3.42
C GLU A 94 14.15 -14.24 3.83
N HIS A 95 14.86 -13.34 3.15
CA HIS A 95 14.79 -11.91 3.42
C HIS A 95 13.41 -11.35 3.01
N ILE A 96 12.81 -11.87 1.93
CA ILE A 96 11.43 -11.55 1.53
C ILE A 96 10.41 -12.04 2.57
N ARG A 97 10.58 -13.22 3.19
CA ARG A 97 9.73 -13.68 4.30
C ARG A 97 9.91 -12.82 5.55
N ALA A 98 11.14 -12.45 5.88
CA ALA A 98 11.49 -11.70 7.09
C ALA A 98 10.88 -10.28 7.15
N VAL A 99 10.52 -9.69 6.01
CA VAL A 99 9.80 -8.39 5.93
C VAL A 99 8.27 -8.53 5.95
N GLU A 100 7.74 -9.74 6.15
CA GLU A 100 6.31 -10.03 6.37
C GLU A 100 5.37 -9.43 5.29
N PRO A 101 5.47 -9.83 4.00
CA PRO A 101 4.57 -9.34 2.94
C PRO A 101 3.10 -9.75 3.16
N PRO A 102 2.12 -9.05 2.55
CA PRO A 102 2.28 -8.04 1.50
C PRO A 102 2.31 -6.59 2.01
N PHE A 103 2.79 -5.69 1.14
CA PHE A 103 2.82 -4.24 1.37
C PHE A 103 1.73 -3.51 0.58
N ASP A 104 1.19 -2.41 1.12
CA ASP A 104 0.30 -1.52 0.36
C ASP A 104 1.07 -0.76 -0.73
N PHE A 105 2.32 -0.40 -0.45
CA PHE A 105 3.21 0.31 -1.36
C PHE A 105 4.58 -0.35 -1.46
N ILE A 106 5.10 -0.46 -2.69
CA ILE A 106 6.51 -0.78 -2.94
C ILE A 106 7.12 0.44 -3.62
N ILE A 107 8.26 0.91 -3.13
CA ILE A 107 9.02 2.01 -3.73
C ILE A 107 10.46 1.58 -4.00
N GLY A 108 11.15 2.34 -4.83
CA GLY A 108 12.59 2.19 -5.05
C GLY A 108 13.10 3.30 -5.97
N THR A 109 14.38 3.65 -5.87
CA THR A 109 15.02 4.59 -6.79
C THR A 109 16.32 4.05 -7.30
N ASP A 110 16.49 4.04 -8.63
CA ASP A 110 17.70 3.58 -9.32
C ASP A 110 17.99 2.07 -9.20
N VAL A 111 16.97 1.29 -8.86
CA VAL A 111 17.02 -0.16 -8.64
C VAL A 111 17.37 -1.00 -9.89
N VAL A 112 17.37 -0.41 -11.09
CA VAL A 112 17.75 -1.12 -12.33
C VAL A 112 18.99 -0.46 -12.92
N TYR A 113 20.13 -1.14 -12.84
CA TYR A 113 21.40 -0.67 -13.39
C TYR A 113 22.25 -1.78 -14.05
N LYS A 114 21.88 -3.05 -13.89
CA LYS A 114 22.49 -4.22 -14.56
C LYS A 114 21.39 -5.17 -15.04
N GLU A 115 21.58 -5.81 -16.19
CA GLU A 115 20.52 -6.65 -16.80
C GLU A 115 20.17 -7.88 -15.95
N HIS A 116 21.16 -8.50 -15.28
CA HIS A 116 20.92 -9.67 -14.41
C HIS A 116 20.10 -9.36 -13.14
N LEU A 117 19.90 -8.08 -12.79
CA LEU A 117 19.07 -7.68 -11.65
C LEU A 117 17.58 -7.57 -12.01
N LEU A 118 17.22 -7.63 -13.30
CA LEU A 118 15.82 -7.47 -13.74
C LEU A 118 14.90 -8.59 -13.22
N GLU A 119 15.33 -9.84 -13.32
CA GLU A 119 14.52 -10.99 -12.91
C GLU A 119 14.42 -11.10 -11.38
N PRO A 120 15.52 -11.04 -10.59
CA PRO A 120 15.41 -11.09 -9.14
C PRO A 120 14.59 -9.92 -8.57
N LEU A 121 14.72 -8.71 -9.12
CA LEU A 121 13.90 -7.55 -8.73
C LEU A 121 12.41 -7.77 -9.06
N LEU A 122 12.09 -8.33 -10.23
CA LEU A 122 10.70 -8.63 -10.60
C LEU A 122 10.08 -9.66 -9.64
N GLN A 123 10.77 -10.77 -9.37
CA GLN A 123 10.31 -11.81 -8.45
C GLN A 123 10.11 -11.25 -7.03
N THR A 124 11.03 -10.39 -6.58
CA THR A 124 10.93 -9.67 -5.31
C THR A 124 9.68 -8.78 -5.26
N ILE A 125 9.45 -7.96 -6.29
CA ILE A 125 8.27 -7.09 -6.38
C ILE A 125 6.98 -7.92 -6.39
N LEU A 126 6.93 -9.05 -7.09
CA LEU A 126 5.78 -9.95 -7.12
C LEU A 126 5.50 -10.55 -5.73
N ALA A 127 6.50 -11.13 -5.08
CA ALA A 127 6.36 -11.77 -3.77
C ALA A 127 6.02 -10.79 -2.63
N LEU A 128 6.45 -9.52 -2.73
CA LEU A 128 6.11 -8.47 -1.78
C LEU A 128 4.71 -7.84 -1.99
N SER A 129 4.04 -8.16 -3.11
CA SER A 129 2.80 -7.50 -3.52
C SER A 129 1.53 -8.34 -3.27
N SER A 130 0.42 -7.63 -3.13
CA SER A 130 -0.95 -8.13 -3.22
C SER A 130 -1.64 -7.51 -4.45
N PRO A 131 -2.82 -8.02 -4.89
CA PRO A 131 -3.61 -7.39 -5.96
C PRO A 131 -3.98 -5.90 -5.75
N LYS A 132 -3.82 -5.36 -4.53
CA LYS A 132 -4.09 -3.95 -4.18
C LYS A 132 -2.83 -3.08 -4.11
N THR A 133 -1.64 -3.67 -4.20
CA THR A 133 -0.35 -2.97 -4.00
C THR A 133 -0.07 -1.95 -5.10
N THR A 134 0.38 -0.77 -4.69
CA THR A 134 0.85 0.29 -5.59
C THR A 134 2.36 0.33 -5.61
N ILE A 135 2.97 0.05 -6.77
CA ILE A 135 4.41 0.11 -6.94
C ILE A 135 4.79 1.48 -7.53
N LEU A 136 5.83 2.14 -7.00
CA LEU A 136 6.37 3.43 -7.48
C LEU A 136 7.90 3.35 -7.61
N LEU A 137 8.40 3.09 -8.82
CA LEU A 137 9.84 2.99 -9.08
C LEU A 137 10.36 4.23 -9.82
N GLY A 138 11.43 4.82 -9.32
CA GLY A 138 12.24 5.79 -10.06
C GLY A 138 13.39 5.12 -10.79
N TYR A 139 13.57 5.41 -12.07
CA TYR A 139 14.56 4.78 -12.94
C TYR A 139 15.32 5.82 -13.76
N GLU A 140 16.63 5.63 -13.93
CA GLU A 140 17.45 6.39 -14.87
C GLU A 140 17.75 5.54 -16.11
N ILE A 141 17.31 6.01 -17.28
CA ILE A 141 17.55 5.35 -18.57
C ILE A 141 19.03 5.52 -18.93
N ARG A 142 19.84 4.51 -18.59
CA ARG A 142 21.28 4.43 -18.92
C ARG A 142 21.61 3.47 -20.07
N SER A 143 20.67 2.59 -20.44
CA SER A 143 20.79 1.68 -21.59
C SER A 143 19.40 1.36 -22.14
N THR A 144 19.19 1.56 -23.44
CA THR A 144 17.90 1.32 -24.12
C THR A 144 17.51 -0.15 -24.08
N ASN A 145 18.42 -1.07 -24.40
CA ASN A 145 18.18 -2.52 -24.33
C ASN A 145 17.74 -2.97 -22.92
N VAL A 146 18.40 -2.49 -21.85
CA VAL A 146 18.02 -2.85 -20.47
C VAL A 146 16.66 -2.24 -20.10
N HIS A 147 16.41 -1.00 -20.53
CA HIS A 147 15.14 -0.31 -20.34
C HIS A 147 13.96 -1.00 -21.05
N GLU A 148 14.16 -1.44 -22.30
CA GLU A 148 13.15 -2.14 -23.11
C GLU A 148 12.81 -3.51 -22.54
N LYS A 149 13.83 -4.31 -22.17
CA LYS A 149 13.65 -5.60 -21.46
C LYS A 149 12.88 -5.41 -20.16
N MET A 150 13.31 -4.46 -19.33
CA MET A 150 12.61 -4.08 -18.09
C MET A 150 11.15 -3.72 -18.34
N LEU A 151 10.86 -2.85 -19.32
CA LEU A 151 9.48 -2.47 -19.62
C LEU A 151 8.65 -3.64 -20.16
N ALA A 152 9.22 -4.58 -20.92
CA ALA A 152 8.51 -5.78 -21.36
C ALA A 152 8.14 -6.68 -20.17
N MET A 153 9.10 -6.94 -19.28
CA MET A 153 8.94 -7.74 -18.05
C MET A 153 7.94 -7.13 -17.06
N TRP A 154 7.88 -5.80 -16.96
CA TRP A 154 6.88 -5.11 -16.15
C TRP A 154 5.50 -5.08 -16.82
N LYS A 155 5.42 -4.90 -18.15
CA LYS A 155 4.15 -4.87 -18.89
C LYS A 155 3.49 -6.25 -19.07
N SER A 156 4.22 -7.36 -18.94
CA SER A 156 3.61 -8.70 -18.90
C SER A 156 2.83 -8.91 -17.61
N ASN A 157 3.36 -8.47 -16.47
CA ASN A 157 2.76 -8.65 -15.14
C ASN A 157 1.78 -7.54 -14.72
N PHE A 158 2.13 -6.28 -14.97
CA PHE A 158 1.45 -5.10 -14.40
C PHE A 158 0.82 -4.20 -15.46
N GLN A 159 -0.09 -3.33 -15.01
CA GLN A 159 -0.47 -2.11 -15.72
C GLN A 159 0.54 -1.00 -15.38
N VAL A 160 1.49 -0.77 -16.28
CA VAL A 160 2.59 0.21 -16.10
C VAL A 160 2.19 1.59 -16.62
N LYS A 161 2.43 2.65 -15.82
CA LYS A 161 2.14 4.05 -16.16
C LYS A 161 3.33 4.96 -15.84
N THR A 162 3.93 5.60 -16.84
CA THR A 162 4.90 6.69 -16.61
C THR A 162 4.20 7.89 -15.95
N VAL A 163 4.81 8.48 -14.92
CA VAL A 163 4.36 9.73 -14.30
C VAL A 163 4.62 10.89 -15.26
N PRO A 164 3.59 11.69 -15.65
CA PRO A 164 3.81 12.87 -16.48
C PRO A 164 4.75 13.88 -15.83
N LYS A 165 5.69 14.47 -16.59
CA LYS A 165 6.63 15.49 -16.09
C LYS A 165 5.90 16.68 -15.43
N SER A 166 4.66 17.00 -15.86
CA SER A 166 3.79 18.00 -15.21
C SER A 166 3.42 17.69 -13.75
N LYS A 167 3.45 16.42 -13.31
CA LYS A 167 3.27 15.99 -11.90
C LYS A 167 4.59 15.95 -11.12
N MET A 168 5.75 15.99 -11.78
CA MET A 168 7.07 16.11 -11.14
C MET A 168 7.35 17.56 -10.71
N HIS A 169 8.36 17.76 -9.86
CA HIS A 169 8.78 19.10 -9.44
C HIS A 169 9.70 19.74 -10.49
N HIS A 170 9.41 20.97 -10.92
CA HIS A 170 10.09 21.65 -12.05
C HIS A 170 11.63 21.64 -11.99
N LYS A 171 12.22 21.84 -10.79
CA LYS A 171 13.67 21.81 -10.53
C LYS A 171 14.25 20.39 -10.26
N TYR A 172 13.42 19.41 -9.93
CA TYR A 172 13.85 18.06 -9.54
C TYR A 172 13.28 17.03 -10.52
N GLN A 173 13.74 17.13 -11.76
CA GLN A 173 13.44 16.26 -12.88
C GLN A 173 14.67 16.25 -13.82
N HIS A 174 14.83 15.18 -14.59
CA HIS A 174 15.88 15.05 -15.61
C HIS A 174 15.23 14.43 -16.88
N PRO A 175 15.78 14.60 -18.09
CA PRO A 175 15.30 13.90 -19.27
C PRO A 175 15.30 12.39 -19.06
N SER A 176 16.47 11.82 -18.72
CA SER A 176 16.69 10.38 -18.54
C SER A 176 16.05 9.77 -17.28
N ILE A 177 15.49 10.57 -16.36
CA ILE A 177 14.83 10.03 -15.16
C ILE A 177 13.32 9.98 -15.37
N GLU A 178 12.77 8.78 -15.25
CA GLU A 178 11.32 8.53 -15.21
C GLU A 178 10.90 8.00 -13.84
N LEU A 179 9.62 8.17 -13.52
CA LEU A 179 8.97 7.48 -12.41
C LEU A 179 7.83 6.64 -13.01
N TYR A 180 7.73 5.37 -12.62
CA TYR A 180 6.67 4.46 -13.05
C TYR A 180 5.76 4.13 -11.87
N ILE A 181 4.46 4.22 -12.08
CA ILE A 181 3.44 3.65 -11.21
C ILE A 181 3.00 2.32 -11.83
N MET A 182 3.01 1.24 -11.05
CA MET A 182 2.56 -0.07 -11.49
C MET A 182 1.55 -0.65 -10.51
N GLU A 183 0.57 -1.35 -11.08
CA GLU A 183 -0.58 -1.93 -10.39
C GLU A 183 -0.87 -3.29 -11.05
N PHE A 184 -1.35 -4.29 -10.31
CA PHE A 184 -1.73 -5.57 -10.93
C PHE A 184 -2.82 -5.37 -11.99
N LYS A 185 -2.69 -6.09 -13.10
CA LYS A 185 -3.75 -6.16 -14.12
C LYS A 185 -5.02 -6.71 -13.47
N HIS A 186 -6.12 -5.97 -13.56
CA HIS A 186 -7.41 -6.47 -13.16
C HIS A 186 -7.85 -7.51 -14.20
N ASN A 187 -7.83 -8.79 -13.85
CA ASN A 187 -8.42 -9.85 -14.66
C ASN A 187 -9.95 -9.69 -14.61
N GLY A 188 -10.50 -8.85 -15.50
CA GLY A 188 -11.93 -8.54 -15.61
C GLY A 188 -12.79 -9.68 -16.18
N GLY A 189 -12.33 -10.92 -16.04
CA GLY A 189 -12.95 -12.15 -16.51
C GLY A 189 -12.29 -13.37 -15.84
N SER A 190 -12.98 -14.50 -15.82
CA SER A 190 -12.56 -15.74 -15.14
C SER A 190 -12.48 -15.69 -13.60
N ILE A 191 -13.57 -15.22 -12.98
CA ILE A 191 -14.05 -15.87 -11.74
C ILE A 191 -15.39 -16.54 -12.04
N ARG A 192 -16.34 -15.78 -12.63
CA ARG A 192 -17.67 -16.28 -13.00
C ARG A 192 -17.61 -17.50 -13.95
N ALA A 193 -16.76 -17.45 -14.98
CA ALA A 193 -16.54 -18.55 -15.92
C ALA A 193 -15.89 -19.81 -15.33
N MET A 194 -15.41 -19.77 -14.08
CA MET A 194 -14.94 -20.97 -13.35
C MET A 194 -16.02 -21.56 -12.44
N ILE A 195 -17.06 -20.78 -12.10
CA ILE A 195 -18.21 -21.22 -11.31
C ILE A 195 -19.25 -21.88 -12.23
N ASP A 196 -19.54 -21.26 -13.37
CA ASP A 196 -20.53 -21.74 -14.35
C ASP A 196 -20.09 -23.04 -15.07
N ASN A 197 -18.86 -23.55 -14.83
CA ASN A 197 -18.24 -24.67 -15.54
C ASN A 197 -17.85 -25.85 -14.63
N GLN A 198 -18.53 -26.02 -13.49
CA GLN A 198 -18.42 -27.19 -12.59
C GLN A 198 -19.78 -27.87 -12.32
N GLN A 199 -20.78 -27.71 -13.21
CA GLN A 199 -22.13 -28.24 -12.97
C GLN A 199 -22.78 -28.93 -14.18
N THR A 200 -22.00 -29.78 -14.87
CA THR A 200 -22.50 -30.94 -15.62
C THR A 200 -21.63 -32.16 -15.30
N ASP A 201 -22.21 -33.36 -15.46
CA ASP A 201 -21.59 -34.70 -15.43
C ASP A 201 -21.91 -35.58 -14.20
N LEU A 202 -23.20 -35.92 -14.05
CA LEU A 202 -23.65 -37.19 -13.43
C LEU A 202 -24.82 -37.76 -14.24
N GLU A 203 -24.62 -38.92 -14.85
CA GLU A 203 -25.66 -39.73 -15.53
C GLU A 203 -26.50 -40.53 -14.50
N PRO A 204 -27.77 -40.86 -14.81
CA PRO A 204 -28.65 -41.57 -13.87
C PRO A 204 -28.46 -43.10 -13.90
N GLY A 205 -28.40 -43.72 -12.71
CA GLY A 205 -28.36 -45.17 -12.52
C GLY A 205 -29.25 -45.62 -11.37
N SER A 206 -30.16 -46.55 -11.65
CA SER A 206 -31.21 -47.06 -10.74
C SER A 206 -30.68 -47.99 -9.63
N GLU A 207 -31.28 -47.93 -8.44
CA GLU A 207 -32.23 -48.97 -7.96
C GLU A 207 -32.98 -48.51 -6.68
N VAL A 208 -33.72 -49.42 -6.02
CA VAL A 208 -34.88 -49.14 -5.15
C VAL A 208 -34.70 -49.75 -3.75
N VAL A 209 -35.38 -49.22 -2.71
CA VAL A 209 -36.14 -49.93 -1.63
C VAL A 209 -36.40 -49.02 -0.40
N GLU A 210 -37.50 -49.35 0.30
CA GLU A 210 -38.05 -48.79 1.55
C GLU A 210 -37.09 -48.85 2.78
N GLU A 211 -37.42 -48.32 3.97
CA GLU A 211 -38.65 -47.63 4.45
C GLU A 211 -38.29 -46.23 5.04
N GLU A 212 -38.59 -45.71 6.23
CA GLU A 212 -39.33 -46.11 7.46
C GLU A 212 -39.82 -44.79 8.15
N GLU A 213 -40.92 -44.79 8.90
CA GLU A 213 -41.46 -43.60 9.61
C GLU A 213 -41.33 -43.74 11.14
N GLU A 214 -41.25 -42.63 11.89
CA GLU A 214 -41.84 -42.58 13.24
C GLU A 214 -42.31 -41.17 13.64
N GLU A 215 -43.52 -41.06 14.19
CA GLU A 215 -44.15 -39.80 14.63
C GLU A 215 -43.71 -39.38 16.05
N SER A 216 -43.91 -38.09 16.38
CA SER A 216 -44.63 -37.80 17.64
C SER A 216 -45.36 -36.45 17.59
N GLN A 217 -46.60 -36.50 18.06
CA GLN A 217 -47.52 -35.35 18.24
C GLN A 217 -47.32 -34.79 19.69
N ALA A 218 -47.98 -33.75 20.19
CA ALA A 218 -49.15 -33.00 19.74
C ALA A 218 -49.23 -31.60 20.41
N SER A 219 -50.06 -30.72 19.84
CA SER A 219 -51.04 -29.80 20.50
C SER A 219 -50.67 -29.06 21.82
N ASN A 220 -50.95 -27.76 21.96
CA ASN A 220 -52.34 -27.31 22.13
C ASN A 220 -52.63 -25.83 21.85
N ASP A 221 -53.88 -25.59 21.46
CA ASP A 221 -54.60 -24.30 21.41
C ASP A 221 -55.05 -23.91 22.87
N SER A 222 -55.64 -22.76 23.24
CA SER A 222 -56.27 -21.65 22.50
C SER A 222 -56.47 -20.42 23.42
N ALA A 223 -56.75 -19.25 22.81
CA ALA A 223 -57.74 -18.22 23.22
C ALA A 223 -57.77 -17.62 24.66
N VAL A 224 -58.41 -16.48 24.99
CA VAL A 224 -58.76 -15.21 24.30
C VAL A 224 -58.95 -14.18 25.43
N GLY A 225 -58.53 -12.92 25.25
CA GLY A 225 -58.77 -11.82 26.21
C GLY A 225 -58.70 -10.46 25.53
N ASN A 226 -59.57 -9.51 25.92
CA ASN A 226 -59.85 -8.29 25.16
C ASN A 226 -59.90 -7.04 26.08
N VAL A 227 -60.02 -5.85 25.48
CA VAL A 227 -60.52 -4.56 26.03
C VAL A 227 -59.47 -3.49 26.43
N ARG A 228 -59.38 -2.46 25.57
CA ARG A 228 -59.09 -1.01 25.78
C ARG A 228 -57.68 -0.47 26.03
N ASP A 229 -57.26 0.35 25.06
CA ASP A 229 -56.45 1.58 25.17
C ASP A 229 -57.16 2.65 26.04
N PRO A 230 -56.43 3.52 26.79
CA PRO A 230 -56.33 4.91 26.30
C PRO A 230 -54.98 5.63 26.57
N SER A 231 -54.34 6.07 25.48
CA SER A 231 -53.67 7.36 25.28
C SER A 231 -52.84 7.96 26.44
N ILE A 232 -51.50 7.93 26.30
CA ILE A 232 -50.56 8.80 27.03
C ILE A 232 -49.66 9.53 26.01
N GLU A 233 -49.24 10.74 26.36
CA GLU A 233 -48.63 11.73 25.46
C GLU A 233 -47.19 11.39 25.04
N ILE A 234 -46.84 11.73 23.79
CA ILE A 234 -45.45 11.70 23.31
C ILE A 234 -44.79 13.03 23.67
N THR A 235 -43.75 12.98 24.50
CA THR A 235 -42.86 14.12 24.77
C THR A 235 -41.51 13.87 24.09
N ASP A 236 -41.12 14.78 23.18
CA ASP A 236 -39.86 14.67 22.45
C ASP A 236 -38.66 14.82 23.40
N HIS A 237 -37.81 13.79 23.47
CA HIS A 237 -36.48 13.88 24.03
C HIS A 237 -35.42 13.72 22.94
N GLU A 238 -34.66 14.79 22.70
CA GLU A 238 -33.63 14.87 21.68
C GLU A 238 -32.55 13.80 21.88
N GLN A 239 -32.49 12.82 20.98
CA GLN A 239 -31.33 11.95 20.87
C GLN A 239 -30.17 12.76 20.26
N GLN A 240 -29.29 13.29 21.11
CA GLN A 240 -28.03 13.90 20.65
C GLN A 240 -27.17 12.83 19.98
N ALA A 241 -27.25 12.78 18.64
CA ALA A 241 -26.38 11.95 17.82
C ALA A 241 -24.93 12.39 18.03
N VAL A 242 -24.17 11.60 18.80
CA VAL A 242 -22.73 11.78 18.98
C VAL A 242 -22.07 11.62 17.61
N LYS A 243 -21.76 12.73 16.96
CA LYS A 243 -20.99 12.73 15.72
C LYS A 243 -19.65 12.05 15.99
N SER A 244 -19.34 11.03 15.20
CA SER A 244 -17.97 10.54 15.12
C SER A 244 -17.05 11.70 14.72
N PRO A 245 -15.82 11.79 15.27
CA PRO A 245 -14.89 12.82 14.87
C PRO A 245 -14.54 12.62 13.39
N GLU A 246 -14.97 13.55 12.54
CA GLU A 246 -14.51 13.63 11.16
C GLU A 246 -12.98 13.73 11.17
N ALA A 247 -12.30 12.92 10.35
CA ALA A 247 -10.85 12.85 10.36
C ALA A 247 -10.25 14.17 9.84
N GLU A 248 -9.91 15.07 10.75
CA GLU A 248 -9.46 16.43 10.44
C GLU A 248 -8.34 16.43 9.40
N GLY A 249 -8.60 17.09 8.28
CA GLY A 249 -7.69 17.14 7.15
C GLY A 249 -6.47 18.00 7.48
N ILE A 250 -5.29 17.37 7.48
CA ILE A 250 -4.00 18.01 7.75
C ILE A 250 -3.87 19.32 6.95
N THR A 251 -3.53 20.38 7.68
CA THR A 251 -3.70 21.77 7.26
C THR A 251 -2.68 22.21 6.21
N ASP A 252 -2.95 23.36 5.60
CA ASP A 252 -2.03 24.00 4.66
C ASP A 252 -0.67 24.35 5.27
N TRP A 253 -0.57 24.53 6.60
CA TRP A 253 0.70 24.83 7.27
C TRP A 253 1.49 23.55 7.59
N GLU A 254 0.83 22.49 8.07
CA GLU A 254 1.46 21.20 8.36
C GLU A 254 1.99 20.52 7.09
N ALA A 255 1.20 20.49 6.00
CA ALA A 255 1.65 19.92 4.73
C ALA A 255 2.90 20.66 4.19
N ARG A 256 2.98 21.98 4.38
CA ARG A 256 4.18 22.79 4.05
C ARG A 256 5.34 22.53 5.03
N ARG A 257 5.06 22.34 6.33
CA ARG A 257 6.07 21.94 7.33
C ARG A 257 6.70 20.61 6.95
N ILE A 258 5.90 19.57 6.74
CA ILE A 258 6.34 18.20 6.42
C ILE A 258 7.18 18.20 5.13
N GLY A 259 6.69 18.87 4.07
CA GLY A 259 7.46 19.05 2.83
C GLY A 259 8.79 19.78 3.08
N SER A 260 8.78 20.88 3.83
CA SER A 260 10.00 21.63 4.16
C SER A 260 10.96 20.87 5.10
N MET A 261 10.46 19.96 5.95
CA MET A 261 11.27 19.09 6.80
C MET A 261 11.95 18.02 5.95
N ALA A 262 11.20 17.31 5.10
CA ALA A 262 11.78 16.42 4.09
C ALA A 262 12.84 17.17 3.26
N ALA A 263 12.51 18.36 2.74
CA ALA A 263 13.43 19.19 1.98
C ALA A 263 14.65 19.72 2.77
N ARG A 264 14.65 19.69 4.11
CA ARG A 264 15.82 20.02 4.95
C ARG A 264 16.65 18.78 5.24
N LEU A 265 16.03 17.70 5.72
CA LEU A 265 16.69 16.43 6.01
C LEU A 265 17.46 15.91 4.77
N LEU A 266 16.83 16.02 3.58
CA LEU A 266 17.42 15.67 2.28
C LEU A 266 18.52 16.61 1.75
N ARG A 267 18.86 17.70 2.45
CA ARG A 267 20.07 18.51 2.19
C ARG A 267 21.25 18.09 3.08
N ASP A 268 20.99 17.40 4.18
CA ASP A 268 21.99 16.96 5.17
C ASP A 268 22.43 15.50 4.96
N VAL A 269 21.78 14.76 4.06
CA VAL A 269 22.24 13.46 3.59
C VAL A 269 23.53 13.65 2.79
N LYS A 270 24.67 13.61 3.48
CA LYS A 270 25.98 13.53 2.85
C LYS A 270 26.09 12.19 2.11
N ILE A 271 26.15 12.27 0.79
CA ILE A 271 26.54 11.17 -0.09
C ILE A 271 28.08 11.13 -0.10
N THR A 272 28.64 10.64 1.01
CA THR A 272 30.09 10.47 1.29
C THR A 272 30.29 9.31 2.25
#